data_AF-A0A7Z9C1I6-F1
#
_entry.id   AF-A0A7Z9C1I6-F1
#
_cell.length_a   1.000
_cell.length_b   1.000
_cell.length_c   1.000
_cell.angle_alpha   90.00
_cell.angle_beta   90.00
_cell.angle_gamma   90.00
#
_symmetry.space_group_name_H-M   'P 1'
#
loop_
_entity.id
_entity.type
_entity.pdbx_description
1 polymer ?
#
loop_
_entity_poly.entity_id
_entity_poly.type
_entity_poly.pdbx_seq_one_letter_code
_entity_poly.pdbx_strand_id
1 'polypeptide(L)'
;MKPCIAIYGDFQNVRNSPEEIEILNPWFDQQGNILHKKSYAYWRQEKELFEQAIFKAGFKTISVSSREKNAVDNEIIQDCKYDIMTDKIIKIVILITGDKDYLPLVKHLQKVEIKVILIHGANVSQALKKAVDIAYNINELIDSVNLDKATPETLDSPAMIPYEEAKKCLIELIKTVKEKGEKATLDVLGRLIKNHPRLLGYKKFSYYKPDGKIFAKFGKFVDAVIQEGIIQKNCNGELILV
;
A
#
# COMPACT_ATOMS: atom_id res chain seq x y z
N MET A 1 7.76 -8.46 19.19
CA MET A 1 8.90 -8.71 18.28
C MET A 1 8.33 -8.83 16.87
N LYS A 2 8.93 -8.20 15.86
CA LYS A 2 8.47 -8.34 14.47
C LYS A 2 8.62 -9.81 14.03
N PRO A 3 7.68 -10.38 13.26
CA PRO A 3 7.82 -11.75 12.75
C PRO A 3 9.01 -11.83 11.78
N CYS A 4 9.66 -12.98 11.68
CA CYS A 4 10.65 -13.20 10.63
C CYS A 4 9.99 -13.60 9.32
N ILE A 5 10.48 -13.05 8.21
CA ILE A 5 9.86 -13.19 6.90
C ILE A 5 10.87 -13.66 5.85
N ALA A 6 10.36 -14.36 4.84
CA ALA A 6 11.13 -14.79 3.67
C ALA A 6 10.42 -14.35 2.39
N ILE A 7 11.17 -13.86 1.41
CA ILE A 7 10.68 -13.28 0.17
C ILE A 7 11.29 -14.04 -1.01
N TYR A 8 10.44 -14.54 -1.90
CA TYR A 8 10.83 -15.25 -3.12
C TYR A 8 10.18 -14.60 -4.32
N GLY A 9 11.01 -14.09 -5.23
CA GLY A 9 10.57 -13.37 -6.40
C GLY A 9 10.82 -14.12 -7.71
N ASP A 10 9.75 -14.30 -8.46
CA ASP A 10 9.75 -14.65 -9.87
C ASP A 10 9.39 -13.40 -10.69
N PHE A 11 10.44 -12.64 -11.04
CA PHE A 11 10.27 -11.39 -11.76
C PHE A 11 10.10 -11.58 -13.28
N GLN A 12 10.23 -12.81 -13.79
CA GLN A 12 9.85 -13.09 -15.17
C GLN A 12 8.32 -13.06 -15.32
N ASN A 13 7.62 -13.49 -14.28
CA ASN A 13 6.16 -13.48 -14.20
C ASN A 13 5.56 -12.14 -13.74
N VAL A 14 6.36 -11.27 -13.12
CA VAL A 14 5.95 -9.93 -12.68
C VAL A 14 6.78 -8.88 -13.40
N ARG A 15 6.31 -8.49 -14.61
CA ARG A 15 6.99 -7.55 -15.53
C ARG A 15 6.91 -6.10 -15.05
N ASN A 16 7.54 -5.81 -13.92
CA ASN A 16 7.76 -4.45 -13.43
C ASN A 16 9.19 -4.01 -13.73
N SER A 17 9.42 -2.70 -13.74
CA SER A 17 10.79 -2.21 -13.84
C SER A 17 11.54 -2.54 -12.54
N PRO A 18 12.85 -2.86 -12.59
CA PRO A 18 13.63 -3.09 -11.39
C PRO A 18 13.59 -1.96 -10.36
N GLU A 19 13.52 -0.71 -10.85
CA GLU A 19 13.46 0.49 -10.04
C GLU A 19 12.17 0.54 -9.21
N GLU A 20 11.07 0.03 -9.75
CA GLU A 20 9.80 -0.11 -9.05
C GLU A 20 9.87 -1.13 -7.90
N ILE A 21 10.73 -2.15 -8.01
CA ILE A 21 10.87 -3.18 -6.97
C ILE A 21 11.63 -2.63 -5.76
N GLU A 22 12.60 -1.75 -5.96
CA GLU A 22 13.28 -1.05 -4.87
C GLU A 22 12.31 -0.18 -4.07
N ILE A 23 11.28 0.37 -4.72
CA ILE A 23 10.25 1.18 -4.05
C ILE A 23 9.59 0.39 -2.92
N LEU A 24 9.39 -0.92 -3.08
CA LEU A 24 8.71 -1.79 -2.13
C LEU A 24 9.52 -2.09 -0.85
N ASN A 25 10.79 -1.73 -0.77
CA ASN A 25 11.65 -2.07 0.38
C ASN A 25 11.09 -1.64 1.74
N PRO A 26 10.62 -0.39 1.94
CA PRO A 26 10.04 0.00 3.22
C PRO A 26 8.77 -0.78 3.56
N TRP A 27 8.01 -1.22 2.56
CA TRP A 27 6.84 -2.05 2.79
C TRP A 27 7.23 -3.46 3.25
N PHE A 28 8.28 -4.06 2.68
CA PHE A 28 8.83 -5.32 3.17
C PHE A 28 9.29 -5.21 4.62
N ASP A 29 9.98 -4.12 4.98
CA ASP A 29 10.47 -3.86 6.35
C ASP A 29 9.34 -3.67 7.37
N GLN A 30 8.16 -3.22 6.92
CA GLN A 30 6.95 -3.16 7.75
C GLN A 30 6.36 -4.54 8.02
N GLN A 31 6.52 -5.51 7.11
CA GLN A 31 5.97 -6.86 7.30
C GLN A 31 6.71 -7.66 8.36
N GLY A 32 8.02 -7.42 8.53
CA GLY A 32 8.79 -8.09 9.57
C GLY A 32 10.31 -8.00 9.40
N ASN A 33 11.04 -8.87 10.10
CA ASN A 33 12.48 -9.01 9.94
C ASN A 33 12.80 -9.94 8.76
N ILE A 34 13.38 -9.40 7.70
CA ILE A 34 13.68 -10.15 6.47
C ILE A 34 14.88 -11.06 6.71
N LEU A 35 14.68 -12.37 6.66
CA LEU A 35 15.77 -13.37 6.74
C LEU A 35 16.25 -13.80 5.36
N HIS A 36 15.30 -14.03 4.46
CA HIS A 36 15.57 -14.42 3.08
C HIS A 36 14.90 -13.45 2.13
N LYS A 37 15.65 -13.00 1.13
CA LYS A 37 15.15 -12.15 0.05
C LYS A 37 15.83 -12.56 -1.24
N LYS A 38 15.20 -13.48 -1.96
CA LYS A 38 15.78 -14.19 -3.10
C LYS A 38 14.98 -13.92 -4.36
N SER A 39 15.69 -13.74 -5.47
CA SER A 39 15.13 -13.52 -6.80
C SER A 39 15.65 -14.60 -7.74
N TYR A 40 14.78 -15.18 -8.55
CA TYR A 40 15.11 -16.31 -9.41
C TYR A 40 14.80 -15.98 -10.85
N ALA A 41 15.76 -16.23 -11.72
CA ALA A 41 15.57 -16.16 -13.17
C ALA A 41 16.66 -16.98 -13.87
N TYR A 42 16.45 -17.22 -15.17
CA TYR A 42 17.53 -17.61 -16.07
C TYR A 42 18.29 -16.34 -16.52
N TRP A 43 19.14 -15.79 -15.65
CA TRP A 43 19.77 -14.46 -15.85
C TRP A 43 20.57 -14.33 -17.15
N ARG A 44 21.06 -15.45 -17.73
CA ARG A 44 21.74 -15.44 -19.04
C ARG A 44 20.88 -14.95 -20.20
N GLN A 45 19.55 -14.86 -20.05
CA GLN A 45 18.64 -14.26 -21.04
C GLN A 45 18.05 -12.93 -20.59
N GLU A 46 18.26 -12.55 -19.33
CA GLU A 46 17.84 -11.26 -18.82
C GLU A 46 18.88 -10.19 -19.15
N LYS A 47 18.44 -8.94 -19.20
CA LYS A 47 19.37 -7.83 -19.36
C LYS A 47 20.24 -7.75 -18.11
N GLU A 48 21.55 -7.63 -18.27
CA GLU A 48 22.48 -7.47 -17.13
C GLU A 48 22.06 -6.33 -16.20
N LEU A 49 21.55 -5.23 -16.77
CA LEU A 49 21.00 -4.10 -16.03
C LEU A 49 19.80 -4.47 -15.14
N PHE A 50 18.97 -5.43 -15.59
CA PHE A 50 17.83 -5.93 -14.82
C PHE A 50 18.31 -6.71 -13.59
N GLU A 51 19.26 -7.64 -13.77
CA GLU A 51 19.86 -8.39 -12.66
C GLU A 51 20.54 -7.45 -11.64
N GLN A 52 21.33 -6.49 -12.12
CA GLN A 52 22.02 -5.52 -11.26
C GLN A 52 21.03 -4.67 -10.45
N ALA A 53 19.91 -4.28 -11.04
CA ALA A 53 18.93 -3.45 -10.36
C ALA A 53 18.10 -4.26 -9.33
N ILE A 54 17.78 -5.52 -9.61
CA ILE A 54 17.22 -6.44 -8.61
C ILE A 54 18.18 -6.65 -7.43
N PHE A 55 19.48 -6.81 -7.72
CA PHE A 55 20.51 -6.90 -6.70
C PHE A 55 20.59 -5.61 -5.86
N LYS A 56 20.54 -4.42 -6.49
CA LYS A 56 20.49 -3.12 -5.79
C LYS A 56 19.25 -2.97 -4.91
N ALA A 57 18.12 -3.54 -5.31
CA ALA A 57 16.91 -3.60 -4.49
C ALA A 57 17.06 -4.53 -3.26
N GLY A 58 18.22 -5.18 -3.08
CA GLY A 58 18.56 -5.99 -1.91
C GLY A 58 18.16 -7.47 -2.04
N PHE A 59 17.83 -7.94 -3.25
CA PHE A 59 17.61 -9.37 -3.49
C PHE A 59 18.92 -10.08 -3.75
N LYS A 60 19.08 -11.27 -3.17
CA LYS A 60 20.06 -12.26 -3.63
C LYS A 60 19.57 -12.83 -4.97
N THR A 61 20.31 -12.59 -6.04
CA THR A 61 19.99 -13.14 -7.37
C THR A 61 20.47 -14.60 -7.45
N ILE A 62 19.54 -15.50 -7.75
CA ILE A 62 19.77 -16.94 -7.90
C ILE A 62 19.63 -17.27 -9.38
N SER A 63 20.72 -17.74 -9.99
CA SER A 63 20.74 -18.14 -11.39
C SER A 63 20.30 -19.58 -11.53
N VAL A 64 19.14 -19.79 -12.14
CA VAL A 64 18.66 -21.13 -12.46
C VAL A 64 19.37 -21.58 -13.74
N SER A 65 20.10 -22.69 -13.68
CA SER A 65 20.96 -23.14 -14.79
C SER A 65 20.21 -23.82 -15.94
N SER A 66 18.98 -24.30 -15.68
CA SER A 66 18.15 -25.01 -16.63
C SER A 66 17.23 -24.07 -17.41
N ARG A 67 17.03 -24.37 -18.71
CA ARG A 67 16.04 -23.73 -19.58
C ARG A 67 14.73 -24.52 -19.65
N GLU A 68 14.64 -25.60 -18.88
CA GLU A 68 13.42 -26.40 -18.86
C GLU A 68 12.25 -25.55 -18.36
N LYS A 69 11.08 -25.84 -18.93
CA LYS A 69 9.84 -25.23 -18.51
C LYS A 69 9.66 -25.46 -17.00
N ASN A 70 9.33 -24.39 -16.26
CA ASN A 70 9.13 -24.39 -14.81
C ASN A 70 10.40 -24.66 -13.96
N ALA A 71 11.61 -24.56 -14.53
CA ALA A 71 12.84 -24.72 -13.74
C ALA A 71 12.95 -23.67 -12.63
N VAL A 72 12.57 -22.42 -12.92
CA VAL A 72 12.53 -21.32 -11.94
C VAL A 72 11.54 -21.61 -10.82
N ASP A 73 10.32 -22.06 -11.16
CA ASP A 73 9.29 -22.40 -10.18
C ASP A 73 9.74 -23.54 -9.26
N ASN A 74 10.33 -24.58 -9.83
CA ASN A 74 10.84 -25.72 -9.08
C ASN A 74 11.93 -25.30 -8.09
N GLU A 75 12.85 -24.43 -8.51
CA GLU A 75 13.92 -23.91 -7.64
C GLU A 75 13.33 -23.11 -6.48
N ILE A 76 12.42 -22.16 -6.77
CA ILE A 76 11.74 -21.36 -5.73
C ILE A 76 11.03 -22.28 -4.72
N ILE A 77 10.29 -23.27 -5.21
CA ILE A 77 9.53 -24.19 -4.35
C ILE A 77 10.47 -25.00 -3.45
N GLN A 78 11.60 -25.48 -3.98
CA GLN A 78 12.58 -26.24 -3.21
C GLN A 78 13.26 -25.38 -2.16
N ASP A 79 13.76 -24.21 -2.55
CA ASP A 79 14.42 -23.26 -1.65
C ASP A 79 13.48 -22.78 -0.54
N CYS A 80 12.24 -22.43 -0.89
CA CYS A 80 11.25 -22.00 0.09
C CYS A 80 10.98 -23.08 1.13
N LYS A 81 10.78 -24.34 0.69
CA LYS A 81 10.58 -25.46 1.63
C LYS A 81 11.80 -25.71 2.50
N TYR A 82 13.00 -25.62 1.92
CA TYR A 82 14.25 -25.80 2.65
C TYR A 82 14.42 -24.73 3.74
N ASP A 83 14.29 -23.45 3.38
CA ASP A 83 14.44 -22.32 4.31
C ASP A 83 13.41 -22.40 5.45
N ILE A 84 12.16 -22.75 5.15
CA ILE A 84 11.12 -22.98 6.17
C ILE A 84 11.43 -24.17 7.06
N MET A 85 12.07 -25.21 6.51
CA MET A 85 12.48 -26.37 7.29
C MET A 85 13.61 -26.01 8.26
N THR A 86 14.60 -25.23 7.82
CA THR A 86 15.78 -24.86 8.61
C THR A 86 15.52 -23.72 9.58
N ASP A 87 14.78 -22.69 9.16
CA ASP A 87 14.52 -21.47 9.92
C ASP A 87 13.09 -21.44 10.44
N LYS A 88 12.83 -22.22 11.49
CA LYS A 88 11.50 -22.34 12.14
C LYS A 88 10.92 -21.02 12.69
N ILE A 89 11.74 -19.98 12.76
CA ILE A 89 11.34 -18.63 13.17
C ILE A 89 10.60 -17.88 12.07
N ILE A 90 10.70 -18.30 10.80
CA ILE A 90 9.94 -17.68 9.70
C ILE A 90 8.45 -17.93 9.93
N LYS A 91 7.67 -16.85 9.93
CA LYS A 91 6.21 -16.88 10.10
C LYS A 91 5.44 -16.33 8.91
N ILE A 92 6.13 -15.62 8.01
CA ILE A 92 5.52 -15.05 6.80
C ILE A 92 6.39 -15.38 5.60
N VAL A 93 5.75 -15.87 4.54
CA VAL A 93 6.36 -16.00 3.22
C VAL A 93 5.68 -15.03 2.27
N ILE A 94 6.48 -14.24 1.56
CA ILE A 94 6.04 -13.35 0.49
C ILE A 94 6.45 -13.96 -0.84
N LEU A 95 5.47 -14.30 -1.66
CA LEU A 95 5.68 -14.80 -3.03
C LEU A 95 5.38 -13.68 -4.02
N ILE A 96 6.35 -13.34 -4.87
CA ILE A 96 6.16 -12.38 -5.96
C ILE A 96 6.03 -13.18 -7.25
N THR A 97 4.78 -13.47 -7.66
CA THR A 97 4.46 -14.30 -8.84
C THR A 97 2.99 -14.13 -9.24
N GLY A 98 2.65 -14.55 -10.46
CA GLY A 98 1.27 -14.67 -10.95
C GLY A 98 0.82 -16.12 -11.20
N ASP A 99 1.73 -17.10 -11.11
CA ASP A 99 1.52 -18.44 -11.64
C ASP A 99 0.74 -19.36 -10.69
N LYS A 100 -0.27 -20.06 -11.22
CA LYS A 100 -1.07 -21.05 -10.49
C LYS A 100 -0.23 -22.22 -9.98
N ASP A 101 0.91 -22.51 -10.58
CA ASP A 101 1.74 -23.68 -10.25
C ASP A 101 2.33 -23.60 -8.82
N TYR A 102 2.26 -22.42 -8.18
CA TYR A 102 2.61 -22.23 -6.76
C TYR A 102 1.52 -22.68 -5.77
N LEU A 103 0.31 -23.03 -6.23
CA LEU A 103 -0.79 -23.48 -5.36
C LEU A 103 -0.42 -24.61 -4.38
N PRO A 104 0.32 -25.67 -4.79
CA PRO A 104 0.75 -26.71 -3.85
C PRO A 104 1.70 -26.20 -2.77
N LEU A 105 2.57 -25.23 -3.09
CA LEU A 105 3.45 -24.59 -2.12
C LEU A 105 2.63 -23.79 -1.10
N VAL A 106 1.70 -22.94 -1.55
CA VAL A 106 0.82 -22.16 -0.65
C VAL A 106 0.10 -23.07 0.35
N LYS A 107 -0.51 -24.15 -0.13
CA LYS A 107 -1.19 -25.13 0.73
C LYS A 107 -0.25 -25.81 1.73
N HIS A 108 0.99 -26.08 1.33
CA HIS A 108 1.98 -26.66 2.22
C HIS A 108 2.39 -25.67 3.33
N LEU A 109 2.67 -24.42 2.98
CA LEU A 109 3.04 -23.36 3.92
C LEU A 109 1.94 -23.12 4.97
N GLN A 110 0.68 -23.02 4.54
CA GLN A 110 -0.44 -22.83 5.46
C GLN A 110 -0.65 -24.01 6.41
N LYS A 111 -0.42 -25.25 5.95
CA LYS A 111 -0.47 -26.44 6.81
C LYS A 111 0.57 -26.42 7.93
N VAL A 112 1.68 -25.73 7.74
CA VAL A 112 2.72 -25.53 8.75
C VAL A 112 2.61 -24.15 9.43
N GLU A 113 1.42 -23.54 9.37
CA GLU A 113 1.05 -22.28 10.04
C GLU A 113 1.89 -21.07 9.60
N ILE A 114 2.33 -21.07 8.34
CA ILE A 114 2.99 -19.92 7.74
C ILE A 114 1.97 -19.09 6.97
N LYS A 115 1.93 -17.80 7.30
CA LYS A 115 1.14 -16.83 6.55
C LYS A 115 1.77 -16.59 5.19
N VAL A 116 0.97 -16.66 4.13
CA VAL A 116 1.42 -16.43 2.75
C VAL A 116 0.84 -15.13 2.22
N ILE A 117 1.74 -14.23 1.81
CA ILE A 117 1.38 -12.99 1.12
C ILE A 117 1.79 -13.14 -0.34
N LEU A 118 0.87 -12.88 -1.26
CA LEU A 118 1.11 -12.84 -2.69
C LEU A 118 1.26 -11.40 -3.16
N ILE A 119 2.31 -11.11 -3.92
CA ILE A 119 2.43 -9.90 -4.73
C ILE A 119 2.37 -10.34 -6.20
N HIS A 120 1.41 -9.82 -6.95
CA HIS A 120 1.14 -10.28 -8.31
C HIS A 120 1.11 -9.13 -9.31
N GLY A 121 1.47 -9.42 -10.56
CA GLY A 121 1.25 -8.53 -11.70
C GLY A 121 -0.20 -8.54 -12.19
N ALA A 122 -0.46 -8.01 -13.39
CA ALA A 122 -1.81 -7.98 -13.98
C ALA A 122 -2.40 -9.38 -14.20
N ASN A 123 -1.57 -10.34 -14.58
CA ASN A 123 -1.97 -11.71 -14.86
C ASN A 123 -1.75 -12.58 -13.61
N VAL A 124 -2.83 -12.85 -12.88
CA VAL A 124 -2.80 -13.73 -11.70
C VAL A 124 -3.91 -14.77 -11.77
N SER A 125 -3.59 -15.99 -11.37
CA SER A 125 -4.60 -17.03 -11.16
C SER A 125 -5.55 -16.67 -10.02
N GLN A 126 -6.86 -16.64 -10.31
CA GLN A 126 -7.89 -16.41 -9.29
C GLN A 126 -7.89 -17.50 -8.21
N ALA A 127 -7.53 -18.73 -8.57
CA ALA A 127 -7.41 -19.82 -7.61
C ALA A 127 -6.24 -19.58 -6.64
N LEU A 128 -5.10 -19.09 -7.14
CA LEU A 128 -3.96 -18.72 -6.29
C LEU A 128 -4.30 -17.54 -5.39
N LYS A 129 -4.91 -16.49 -5.95
CA LYS A 129 -5.32 -15.29 -5.20
C LYS A 129 -6.26 -15.62 -4.03
N LYS A 130 -7.17 -16.59 -4.21
CA LYS A 130 -8.08 -17.07 -3.16
C LYS A 130 -7.44 -18.02 -2.15
N ALA A 131 -6.32 -18.64 -2.50
CA ALA A 131 -5.66 -19.62 -1.65
C ALA A 131 -4.72 -18.99 -0.61
N VAL A 132 -4.15 -17.82 -0.90
CA VAL A 132 -3.22 -17.11 -0.01
C VAL A 132 -3.96 -16.31 1.07
N ASP A 133 -3.27 -15.94 2.14
CA ASP A 133 -3.85 -15.16 3.23
C ASP A 133 -4.10 -13.70 2.82
N ILE A 134 -3.17 -13.11 2.06
CA ILE A 134 -3.27 -11.75 1.54
C ILE A 134 -2.71 -11.71 0.12
N ALA A 135 -3.32 -10.94 -0.77
CA ALA A 135 -2.84 -10.71 -2.12
C ALA A 135 -2.85 -9.22 -2.48
N TYR A 136 -1.73 -8.73 -3.01
CA TYR A 136 -1.57 -7.36 -3.49
C TYR A 136 -1.24 -7.36 -4.98
N ASN A 137 -1.84 -6.43 -5.72
CA ASN A 137 -1.32 -6.06 -7.03
C ASN A 137 -0.06 -5.22 -6.82
N ILE A 138 1.02 -5.55 -7.52
CA ILE A 138 2.31 -4.88 -7.35
C ILE A 138 2.26 -3.39 -7.68
N ASN A 139 1.50 -2.97 -8.70
CA ASN A 139 1.40 -1.55 -9.09
C ASN A 139 0.62 -0.76 -8.03
N GLU A 140 -0.50 -1.30 -7.55
CA GLU A 140 -1.28 -0.68 -6.47
C GLU A 140 -0.44 -0.57 -5.19
N LEU A 141 0.41 -1.56 -4.92
CA LEU A 141 1.31 -1.54 -3.79
C LEU A 141 2.40 -0.48 -3.94
N ILE A 142 3.03 -0.38 -5.11
CA ILE A 142 4.01 0.67 -5.42
C ILE A 142 3.38 2.05 -5.26
N ASP A 143 2.17 2.25 -5.79
CA ASP A 143 1.43 3.51 -5.65
C ASP A 143 1.18 3.84 -4.18
N SER A 144 0.79 2.86 -3.36
CA SER A 144 0.61 3.05 -1.92
C SER A 144 1.91 3.45 -1.21
N VAL A 145 3.04 2.82 -1.55
CA VAL A 145 4.33 3.12 -0.95
C VAL A 145 4.85 4.49 -1.40
N ASN A 146 4.60 4.87 -2.65
CA ASN A 146 4.95 6.20 -3.15
C ASN A 146 4.12 7.29 -2.47
N LEU A 147 2.83 7.03 -2.18
CA LEU A 147 2.02 7.92 -1.36
C LEU A 147 2.57 8.05 0.06
N ASP A 148 3.07 6.95 0.65
CA ASP A 148 3.65 6.94 2.00
C ASP A 148 5.06 7.60 2.06
N LYS A 149 5.84 7.54 0.98
CA LYS A 149 7.16 8.17 0.84
C LYS A 149 7.08 9.66 0.49
N ALA A 150 5.94 10.13 -0.02
CA ALA A 150 5.78 11.52 -0.38
C ALA A 150 5.75 12.40 0.88
N THR A 151 6.87 13.04 1.20
CA THR A 151 6.85 14.23 2.06
C THR A 151 6.04 15.35 1.36
N PRO A 152 5.30 16.19 2.12
CA PRO A 152 4.32 17.23 1.70
C PRO A 152 4.62 18.17 0.51
N GLU A 153 5.81 18.14 -0.07
CA GLU A 153 6.32 19.25 -0.88
C GLU A 153 6.10 19.11 -2.40
N THR A 154 5.80 17.92 -2.94
CA THR A 154 5.79 17.71 -4.41
C THR A 154 4.50 17.17 -5.04
N LEU A 155 3.42 16.93 -4.29
CA LEU A 155 2.16 16.47 -4.89
C LEU A 155 1.26 17.64 -5.31
N ASP A 156 1.13 17.84 -6.62
CA ASP A 156 0.14 18.74 -7.23
C ASP A 156 -1.29 18.17 -7.22
N SER A 157 -1.44 16.90 -6.79
CA SER A 157 -2.70 16.19 -6.59
C SER A 157 -3.23 16.37 -5.16
N PRO A 158 -4.54 16.65 -4.98
CA PRO A 158 -5.11 16.86 -3.66
C PRO A 158 -5.07 15.59 -2.81
N ALA A 159 -4.66 15.73 -1.56
CA ALA A 159 -4.79 14.68 -0.56
C ALA A 159 -6.25 14.24 -0.43
N MET A 160 -6.49 12.93 -0.45
CA MET A 160 -7.83 12.36 -0.26
C MET A 160 -8.08 12.12 1.22
N ILE A 161 -8.92 12.96 1.83
CA ILE A 161 -9.32 12.83 3.22
C ILE A 161 -10.66 12.05 3.29
N PRO A 162 -10.77 11.02 4.14
CA PRO A 162 -12.05 10.38 4.42
C PRO A 162 -13.09 11.40 4.91
N TYR A 163 -14.30 11.38 4.34
CA TYR A 163 -15.36 12.34 4.64
C TYR A 163 -15.68 12.45 6.14
N GLU A 164 -15.71 11.32 6.85
CA GLU A 164 -15.98 11.27 8.29
C GLU A 164 -14.88 11.94 9.12
N GLU A 165 -13.61 11.80 8.71
CA GLU A 165 -12.49 12.42 9.43
C GLU A 165 -12.45 13.94 9.18
N ALA A 166 -12.68 14.36 7.92
CA ALA A 166 -12.82 15.76 7.58
C ALA A 166 -13.99 16.43 8.32
N LYS A 167 -15.10 15.71 8.49
CA LYS A 167 -16.28 16.17 9.23
C LYS A 167 -15.97 16.35 10.71
N LYS A 168 -15.26 15.42 11.35
CA LYS A 168 -14.79 15.60 12.75
C LYS A 168 -13.91 16.84 12.89
N CYS A 169 -12.95 17.02 11.99
CA CYS A 169 -12.08 18.21 12.00
C CYS A 169 -12.89 19.50 11.85
N LEU A 170 -13.89 19.52 10.95
CA LEU A 170 -14.77 20.68 10.78
C LEU A 170 -15.53 21.03 12.07
N ILE A 171 -16.09 20.02 12.75
CA ILE A 171 -16.82 20.20 14.02
C ILE A 171 -15.89 20.73 15.11
N GLU A 172 -14.69 20.18 15.23
CA GLU A 172 -13.67 20.62 16.20
C GLU A 172 -13.27 22.08 15.97
N LEU A 173 -13.10 22.49 14.71
CA LEU A 173 -12.78 23.87 14.34
C LEU A 173 -13.91 24.84 14.64
N ILE A 174 -15.18 24.48 14.36
CA ILE A 174 -16.33 25.33 14.69
C ILE A 174 -16.38 25.59 16.21
N LYS A 175 -16.17 24.55 17.03
CA LYS A 175 -16.11 24.70 18.50
C LYS A 175 -14.98 25.62 18.92
N THR A 176 -13.78 25.40 18.40
CA THR A 176 -12.58 26.18 18.72
C THR A 176 -12.72 27.66 18.36
N VAL A 177 -13.29 27.97 17.19
CA VAL A 177 -13.50 29.35 16.73
C VAL A 177 -14.54 30.04 17.61
N LYS A 178 -15.61 29.33 17.98
CA LYS A 178 -16.66 29.83 18.87
C LYS A 178 -16.13 30.11 20.29
N GLU A 179 -15.28 29.23 20.83
CA GLU A 179 -14.64 29.42 22.14
C GLU A 179 -13.75 30.67 22.18
N LYS A 180 -13.15 31.04 21.03
CA LYS A 180 -12.36 32.27 20.88
C LYS A 180 -13.21 33.53 20.67
N GLY A 181 -14.54 33.41 20.62
CA GLY A 181 -15.46 34.52 20.33
C GLY A 181 -15.42 34.99 18.88
N GLU A 182 -14.85 34.20 17.97
CA GLU A 182 -14.78 34.49 16.54
C GLU A 182 -15.96 33.88 15.79
N LYS A 183 -16.27 34.41 14.60
CA LYS A 183 -17.33 33.88 13.73
C LYS A 183 -16.79 32.74 12.87
N ALA A 184 -17.41 31.57 12.96
CA ALA A 184 -17.05 30.39 12.17
C ALA A 184 -17.57 30.47 10.73
N THR A 185 -17.02 31.37 9.93
CA THR A 185 -17.38 31.50 8.51
C THR A 185 -16.64 30.48 7.64
N LEU A 186 -17.14 30.24 6.43
CA LEU A 186 -16.51 29.32 5.47
C LEU A 186 -15.05 29.69 5.19
N ASP A 187 -14.74 30.98 5.10
CA ASP A 187 -13.37 31.47 4.84
C ASP A 187 -12.43 31.27 6.03
N VAL A 188 -12.93 31.47 7.25
CA VAL A 188 -12.16 31.23 8.49
C VAL A 188 -11.86 29.74 8.61
N LEU A 189 -12.88 28.89 8.53
CA LEU A 189 -12.72 27.45 8.64
C LEU A 189 -11.90 26.87 7.49
N GLY A 190 -12.07 27.39 6.27
CA GLY A 190 -11.29 26.98 5.10
C GLY A 190 -9.81 27.30 5.20
N ARG A 191 -9.42 28.32 5.99
CA ARG A 191 -8.01 28.58 6.34
C ARG A 191 -7.53 27.66 7.46
N LEU A 192 -8.33 27.50 8.52
CA LEU A 192 -7.95 26.72 9.70
C LEU A 192 -7.84 25.22 9.42
N ILE A 193 -8.71 24.67 8.56
CA ILE A 193 -8.70 23.24 8.23
C ILE A 193 -7.41 22.80 7.56
N LYS A 194 -6.73 23.70 6.83
CA LYS A 194 -5.43 23.41 6.22
C LYS A 194 -4.31 23.26 7.23
N ASN A 195 -4.47 23.86 8.40
CA ASN A 195 -3.49 23.87 9.49
C ASN A 195 -3.92 22.95 10.64
N HIS A 196 -5.01 22.21 10.49
CA HIS A 196 -5.50 21.32 11.54
C HIS A 196 -4.48 20.20 11.77
N PRO A 197 -4.11 19.85 13.02
CA PRO A 197 -3.07 18.85 13.29
C PRO A 197 -3.26 17.52 12.59
N ARG A 198 -4.53 17.08 12.43
CA ARG A 198 -4.87 15.83 11.72
C ARG A 198 -4.74 15.92 10.20
N LEU A 199 -4.59 17.12 9.65
CA LEU A 199 -4.55 17.44 8.22
C LEU A 199 -3.27 18.22 7.84
N LEU A 200 -2.30 18.35 8.76
CA LEU A 200 -1.04 19.05 8.53
C LEU A 200 -0.24 18.34 7.42
N GLY A 201 0.34 19.13 6.51
CA GLY A 201 1.22 18.63 5.45
C GLY A 201 0.58 18.50 4.06
N TYR A 202 -0.65 18.99 3.84
CA TYR A 202 -1.30 18.91 2.52
C TYR A 202 -1.66 20.30 1.96
N LYS A 203 -1.27 20.59 0.71
CA LYS A 203 -1.56 21.87 0.03
C LYS A 203 -2.97 21.95 -0.58
N LYS A 204 -3.50 20.82 -1.05
CA LYS A 204 -4.84 20.69 -1.67
C LYS A 204 -5.55 19.47 -1.06
N PHE A 205 -6.86 19.56 -0.90
CA PHE A 205 -7.69 18.55 -0.23
C PHE A 205 -8.87 18.15 -1.10
N SER A 206 -9.17 16.86 -1.14
CA SER A 206 -10.44 16.31 -1.62
C SER A 206 -11.05 15.44 -0.53
N TYR A 207 -12.37 15.48 -0.40
CA TYR A 207 -13.09 14.75 0.64
C TYR A 207 -13.87 13.62 -0.02
N TYR A 208 -13.66 12.37 0.38
CA TYR A 208 -14.31 11.22 -0.28
C TYR A 208 -15.23 10.46 0.68
N LYS A 209 -16.41 10.09 0.19
CA LYS A 209 -17.37 9.22 0.90
C LYS A 209 -17.14 7.74 0.53
N PRO A 210 -17.57 6.80 1.38
CA PRO A 210 -17.50 5.36 1.07
C PRO A 210 -18.31 4.95 -0.17
N ASP A 211 -19.28 5.77 -0.59
CA ASP A 211 -20.09 5.58 -1.81
C ASP A 211 -19.36 6.01 -3.10
N GLY A 212 -18.10 6.45 -3.00
CA GLY A 212 -17.28 6.91 -4.13
C GLY A 212 -17.46 8.39 -4.48
N LYS A 213 -18.33 9.14 -3.80
CA LYS A 213 -18.51 10.57 -4.05
C LYS A 213 -17.31 11.37 -3.54
N ILE A 214 -16.75 12.24 -4.38
CA ILE A 214 -15.60 13.08 -4.07
C ILE A 214 -15.98 14.57 -4.13
N PHE A 215 -15.57 15.32 -3.11
CA PHE A 215 -15.70 16.76 -3.04
C PHE A 215 -14.30 17.40 -3.18
N ALA A 216 -14.00 17.96 -4.36
CA ALA A 216 -12.72 18.63 -4.61
C ALA A 216 -12.64 20.06 -4.02
N LYS A 217 -13.76 20.62 -3.55
CA LYS A 217 -13.84 21.98 -3.00
C LYS A 217 -14.37 21.94 -1.57
N PHE A 218 -13.71 22.65 -0.66
CA PHE A 218 -14.12 22.75 0.75
C PHE A 218 -15.57 23.20 0.92
N GLY A 219 -16.02 24.23 0.18
CA GLY A 219 -17.41 24.68 0.22
C GLY A 219 -18.41 23.57 -0.14
N LYS A 220 -18.11 22.73 -1.14
CA LYS A 220 -19.00 21.62 -1.54
C LYS A 220 -19.05 20.51 -0.50
N PHE A 221 -17.94 20.28 0.21
CA PHE A 221 -17.92 19.40 1.36
C PHE A 221 -18.78 19.96 2.50
N VAL A 222 -18.63 21.25 2.84
CA VAL A 222 -19.43 21.91 3.88
C VAL A 222 -20.93 21.88 3.54
N ASP A 223 -21.30 22.18 2.29
CA ASP A 223 -22.68 22.07 1.81
C ASP A 223 -23.26 20.66 2.05
N ALA A 224 -22.46 19.61 1.83
CA ALA A 224 -22.88 18.24 2.09
C ALA A 224 -23.06 17.94 3.59
N VAL A 225 -22.20 18.49 4.47
CA VAL A 225 -22.37 18.34 5.92
C VAL A 225 -23.60 19.12 6.42
N ILE A 226 -23.93 20.26 5.79
CA ILE A 226 -25.18 21.00 6.05
C ILE A 226 -26.39 20.16 5.65
N GLN A 227 -26.34 19.49 4.49
CA GLN A 227 -27.42 18.59 4.05
C GLN A 227 -27.62 17.38 4.99
N GLU A 228 -26.59 16.97 5.71
CA GLU A 228 -26.70 15.93 6.76
C GLU A 228 -27.34 16.44 8.06
N GLY A 229 -27.60 17.76 8.18
CA GLY A 229 -28.24 18.36 9.35
C GLY A 229 -27.33 18.49 10.58
N ILE A 230 -26.02 18.31 10.41
CA ILE A 230 -25.03 18.35 11.52
C ILE A 230 -24.60 19.80 11.82
N ILE A 231 -24.56 20.62 10.78
CA ILE A 231 -24.29 22.06 10.87
C ILE A 231 -25.30 22.83 10.04
N GLN A 232 -25.50 24.10 10.37
CA GLN A 232 -26.33 25.01 9.60
C GLN A 232 -25.60 26.35 9.38
N LYS A 233 -25.97 27.04 8.30
CA LYS A 233 -25.47 28.38 7.99
C LYS A 233 -26.53 29.42 8.36
N ASN A 234 -26.23 30.32 9.29
CA ASN A 234 -27.17 31.37 9.69
C ASN A 234 -27.22 32.52 8.67
N CYS A 235 -28.13 33.48 8.88
CA CYS A 235 -28.30 34.66 8.03
C CYS A 235 -27.04 35.55 7.93
N ASN A 236 -26.13 35.45 8.88
CA ASN A 236 -24.86 36.18 8.90
C ASN A 236 -23.72 35.41 8.21
N GLY A 237 -24.00 34.25 7.62
CA GLY A 237 -23.03 33.42 6.93
C GLY A 237 -22.12 32.60 7.85
N GLU A 238 -22.42 32.53 9.14
CA GLU A 238 -21.71 31.75 10.14
C GLU A 238 -22.25 30.32 10.19
N LEU A 239 -21.32 29.37 10.31
CA LEU A 239 -21.60 27.94 10.42
C LEU A 239 -21.67 27.55 11.90
N ILE A 240 -22.82 27.02 12.31
CA ILE A 240 -23.08 26.61 13.70
C ILE A 240 -23.49 25.14 13.74
N LEU A 241 -23.13 24.46 14.83
CA LEU A 241 -23.59 23.10 15.11
C LEU A 241 -25.10 23.12 15.39
N VAL A 242 -25.82 22.13 14.86
CA VAL A 242 -27.25 21.90 15.10
C VAL A 242 -27.44 21.01 16.31
#